data_AF-A0A0K9NY34-F1
#
_entry.id   AF-A0A0K9NY34-F1
#
_cell.length_a   1.000
_cell.length_b   1.000
_cell.length_c   1.000
_cell.angle_alpha   90.00
_cell.angle_beta   90.00
_cell.angle_gamma   90.00
#
_symmetry.space_group_name_H-M   'P 1'
#
loop_
_entity.id
_entity.type
_entity.pdbx_description
1 polymer ?
#
loop_
_entity_poly.entity_id
_entity_poly.type
_entity_poly.pdbx_seq_one_letter_code
_entity_poly.pdbx_strand_id
1 'polypeptide(L)'
;MKHFPSVNWFISYSKYSQALETYYEKFDPDFISIRTKAREVLQREDDLNEIVQLVGKDALAETDKIILETAKLLREDYLAQNAFSPYDKFCPFYKSVWMMCNIIHFNTLANQTVERAAASDGQKIT
;
A
#
# COMPACT_ATOMS: atom_id res chain seq x y z
N MET A 1 -14.08 -4.81 11.76
CA MET A 1 -14.78 -4.77 10.45
C MET A 1 -14.57 -6.12 9.77
N LYS A 2 -15.57 -6.69 9.09
CA LYS A 2 -15.35 -7.94 8.33
C LYS A 2 -14.71 -7.57 6.98
N HIS A 3 -13.51 -8.10 6.68
CA HIS A 3 -12.82 -7.87 5.42
C HIS A 3 -13.39 -8.80 4.34
N PHE A 4 -13.91 -8.22 3.26
CA PHE A 4 -14.44 -8.94 2.11
C PHE A 4 -13.88 -8.38 0.81
N PRO A 5 -13.51 -9.21 -0.18
CA PRO A 5 -13.45 -10.68 -0.10
C PRO A 5 -12.37 -11.16 0.89
N SER A 6 -12.57 -12.33 1.49
CA SER A 6 -11.67 -12.87 2.52
C SER A 6 -10.50 -13.65 1.89
N VAL A 7 -9.69 -12.96 1.09
CA VAL A 7 -8.49 -13.50 0.43
C VAL A 7 -7.27 -13.18 1.27
N ASN A 8 -6.46 -14.19 1.58
CA ASN A 8 -5.17 -13.98 2.24
C ASN A 8 -4.12 -13.55 1.19
N TRP A 9 -3.73 -12.28 1.19
CA TRP A 9 -2.78 -11.72 0.21
C TRP A 9 -1.33 -12.19 0.39
N PHE A 10 -0.96 -12.75 1.55
CA PHE A 10 0.38 -13.31 1.79
C PHE A 10 0.54 -14.72 1.23
N ILE A 11 -0.53 -15.52 1.25
CA ILE A 11 -0.50 -16.91 0.79
C ILE A 11 -0.97 -17.02 -0.67
N SER A 12 -1.80 -16.07 -1.13
CA SER A 12 -2.35 -16.11 -2.50
C SER A 12 -1.28 -15.83 -3.55
N TYR A 13 -1.17 -16.73 -4.53
CA TYR A 13 -0.28 -16.58 -5.67
C TYR A 13 -0.99 -16.92 -6.99
N SER A 14 -0.44 -16.43 -8.10
CA SER A 14 -0.92 -16.76 -9.44
C SER A 14 0.25 -17.18 -10.33
N LYS A 15 0.16 -18.36 -10.92
CA LYS A 15 1.10 -18.86 -11.93
C LYS A 15 1.06 -18.05 -13.23
N TYR A 16 -0.01 -17.28 -13.44
CA TYR A 16 -0.21 -16.46 -14.64
C TYR A 16 0.34 -15.04 -14.49
N SER A 17 0.93 -14.69 -13.34
CA SER A 17 1.41 -13.32 -13.08
C SER A 17 2.34 -12.83 -14.19
N GLN A 18 3.30 -13.67 -14.60
CA GLN A 18 4.27 -13.37 -15.64
C GLN A 18 3.64 -13.29 -17.04
N ALA A 19 2.72 -14.21 -17.35
CA ALA A 19 2.04 -14.22 -18.65
C ALA A 19 1.15 -12.99 -18.86
N LEU A 20 0.71 -12.34 -17.78
CA LEU A 20 -0.14 -11.14 -17.81
C LEU A 20 0.66 -9.84 -17.81
N GLU A 21 1.98 -9.87 -17.63
CA GLU A 21 2.79 -8.64 -17.52
C GLU A 21 2.67 -7.76 -18.76
N THR A 22 2.83 -8.34 -19.96
CA THR A 22 2.71 -7.60 -21.23
C THR A 22 1.34 -6.92 -21.40
N TYR A 23 0.26 -7.53 -20.90
CA TYR A 23 -1.06 -6.92 -20.95
C TYR A 23 -1.13 -5.70 -20.01
N TYR A 24 -0.58 -5.83 -18.81
CA TYR A 24 -0.56 -4.75 -17.83
C TYR A 24 0.32 -3.58 -18.27
N GLU A 25 1.53 -3.85 -18.77
CA GLU A 25 2.47 -2.82 -19.24
C GLU A 25 1.92 -2.02 -20.41
N LYS A 26 1.13 -2.68 -21.29
CA LYS A 26 0.45 -1.98 -22.38
C LYS A 26 -0.60 -0.98 -21.89
N PHE A 27 -1.22 -1.26 -20.74
CA PHE A 27 -2.21 -0.37 -20.13
C PHE A 27 -1.55 0.75 -19.33
N ASP A 28 -0.62 0.39 -18.44
CA ASP A 28 0.15 1.30 -17.61
C ASP A 28 1.53 0.68 -17.33
N PRO A 29 2.63 1.27 -17.87
CA PRO A 29 3.98 0.74 -17.70
C PRO A 29 4.44 0.64 -16.25
N ASP A 30 3.94 1.51 -15.36
CA ASP A 30 4.37 1.57 -13.98
C ASP A 30 3.59 0.61 -13.08
N PHE A 31 2.44 0.09 -13.55
CA PHE A 31 1.53 -0.72 -12.73
C PHE A 31 2.18 -1.93 -12.08
N ILE A 32 3.07 -2.64 -12.79
CA ILE A 32 3.77 -3.81 -12.22
C ILE A 32 4.64 -3.37 -11.03
N SER A 33 5.39 -2.27 -11.20
CA SER A 33 6.25 -1.73 -10.14
C SER A 33 5.43 -1.27 -8.93
N ILE A 34 4.30 -0.60 -9.19
CA ILE A 34 3.38 -0.08 -8.17
C ILE A 34 2.73 -1.25 -7.40
N ARG A 35 2.31 -2.30 -8.11
CA ARG A 35 1.79 -3.53 -7.51
C ARG A 35 2.82 -4.22 -6.63
N THR A 36 4.09 -4.26 -7.05
CA THR A 36 5.18 -4.82 -6.24
C THR A 36 5.38 -3.99 -4.97
N LYS A 37 5.45 -2.66 -5.06
CA LYS A 37 5.54 -1.77 -3.90
C LYS A 37 4.35 -1.94 -2.94
N ALA A 38 3.14 -2.09 -3.47
CA ALA A 38 1.95 -2.34 -2.64
C ALA A 38 2.06 -3.64 -1.84
N ARG A 39 2.60 -4.71 -2.44
CA ARG A 39 2.88 -5.96 -1.72
C ARG A 39 3.95 -5.79 -0.65
N GLU A 40 5.02 -5.06 -0.95
CA GLU A 40 6.08 -4.76 0.03
C GLU A 40 5.56 -3.98 1.22
N VAL A 41 4.67 -3.00 1.01
CA VAL A 41 4.00 -2.25 2.08
C VAL A 41 3.17 -3.17 2.98
N LEU A 42 2.38 -4.09 2.39
CA LEU A 42 1.59 -5.06 3.16
C LEU A 42 2.49 -6.02 3.95
N GLN A 43 3.61 -6.47 3.36
CA GLN A 43 4.57 -7.32 4.07
C GLN A 43 5.22 -6.60 5.24
N ARG A 44 5.69 -5.36 5.03
CA ARG A 44 6.29 -4.57 6.11
C ARG A 44 5.30 -4.23 7.21
N GLU A 45 4.02 -4.08 6.89
CA GLU A 45 3.00 -3.90 7.91
C GLU A 45 2.85 -5.11 8.83
N ASP A 46 2.94 -6.33 8.30
CA ASP A 46 2.92 -7.56 9.10
C ASP A 46 4.10 -7.60 10.08
N ASP A 47 5.31 -7.36 9.57
CA ASP A 47 6.54 -7.29 10.38
C ASP A 47 6.44 -6.21 11.47
N LEU A 48 5.89 -5.04 11.13
CA LEU A 48 5.73 -3.91 12.06
C LEU A 48 4.65 -4.19 13.11
N ASN A 49 3.59 -4.93 12.79
CA ASN A 49 2.53 -5.24 13.75
C ASN A 49 3.04 -6.09 14.92
N GLU A 50 4.01 -6.98 14.69
CA GLU A 50 4.67 -7.72 15.78
C GLU A 50 5.40 -6.75 16.73
N ILE A 51 6.11 -5.77 16.18
CA ILE A 51 6.82 -4.75 16.95
C ILE A 51 5.83 -3.85 17.71
N VAL A 52 4.75 -3.40 17.06
CA VAL A 52 3.70 -2.57 17.68
C VAL A 52 3.08 -3.26 18.88
N GLN A 53 2.88 -4.58 18.83
CA GLN A 53 2.35 -5.35 19.97
C GLN A 53 3.31 -5.35 21.18
N LEU A 54 4.61 -5.22 20.95
CA LEU A 54 5.64 -5.23 22.00
C LEU A 54 5.87 -3.85 22.62
N VAL A 55 5.99 -2.80 21.79
CA VAL A 55 6.45 -1.48 22.23
C VAL A 55 5.42 -0.34 22.04
N GLY A 56 4.30 -0.62 21.37
CA GLY A 56 3.29 0.37 21.02
C GLY A 56 3.62 1.17 19.75
N LYS A 57 2.58 1.67 19.07
CA LYS A 57 2.70 2.41 17.79
C LYS A 57 3.50 3.70 17.90
N ASP A 58 3.45 4.37 19.06
CA ASP A 58 4.10 5.67 19.26
C ASP A 58 5.63 5.57 19.27
N ALA A 59 6.17 4.39 19.58
CA ALA A 59 7.61 4.12 19.62
C ALA A 59 8.24 3.91 18.24
N LEU A 60 7.44 3.78 17.18
CA LEU A 60 7.94 3.58 15.81
C LEU A 60 8.51 4.85 15.19
N ALA A 61 9.41 4.69 14.23
CA ALA A 61 9.85 5.79 13.38
C ALA A 61 8.69 6.33 12.54
N GLU A 62 8.74 7.62 12.16
CA GLU A 62 7.68 8.24 11.36
C GLU A 62 7.48 7.55 10.00
N THR A 63 8.56 7.04 9.39
CA THR A 63 8.50 6.24 8.16
C THR A 63 7.72 4.94 8.36
N ASP A 64 7.85 4.29 9.52
CA ASP A 64 7.13 3.05 9.83
C ASP A 64 5.66 3.32 10.11
N LYS A 65 5.34 4.45 10.76
CA LYS A 65 3.96 4.92 10.91
C LYS A 65 3.30 5.17 9.56
N ILE A 66 4.03 5.73 8.58
CA ILE A 66 3.54 5.92 7.20
C ILE A 66 3.25 4.57 6.54
N ILE A 67 4.09 3.54 6.75
CA ILE A 67 3.86 2.20 6.21
C ILE A 67 2.56 1.62 6.76
N LEU A 68 2.35 1.67 8.09
CA LEU A 68 1.12 1.19 8.72
C LEU A 68 -0.13 1.89 8.17
N GLU A 69 -0.06 3.21 7.96
CA GLU A 69 -1.19 3.96 7.40
C GLU A 69 -1.42 3.62 5.92
N THR A 70 -0.37 3.49 5.12
CA THR A 70 -0.47 3.09 3.71
C THR A 70 -1.05 1.68 3.58
N ALA A 71 -0.62 0.75 4.42
CA ALA A 71 -1.14 -0.61 4.45
C ALA A 71 -2.62 -0.63 4.87
N LYS A 72 -3.03 0.23 5.79
CA LYS A 72 -4.44 0.42 6.13
C LYS A 72 -5.25 0.87 4.91
N LEU A 73 -4.80 1.88 4.17
CA LEU A 73 -5.45 2.32 2.92
C LEU A 73 -5.55 1.17 1.90
N LEU A 74 -4.47 0.37 1.75
CA LEU A 74 -4.49 -0.79 0.86
C LEU A 74 -5.53 -1.84 1.29
N ARG A 75 -5.66 -2.14 2.58
CA ARG A 75 -6.61 -3.14 3.07
C ARG A 75 -8.05 -2.65 3.04
N GLU A 76 -8.29 -1.45 3.54
CA GLU A 76 -9.65 -0.94 3.77
C GLU A 76 -10.25 -0.27 2.53
N ASP A 77 -9.45 0.40 1.71
CA ASP A 77 -9.95 1.21 0.59
C ASP A 77 -9.66 0.61 -0.79
N TYR A 78 -8.80 -0.42 -0.88
CA TYR A 78 -8.45 -1.07 -2.15
C TYR A 78 -8.82 -2.56 -2.19
N LEU A 79 -8.35 -3.35 -1.23
CA LEU A 79 -8.58 -4.79 -1.18
C LEU A 79 -9.99 -5.14 -0.71
N ALA A 80 -10.53 -4.40 0.25
CA ALA A 80 -11.90 -4.56 0.67
C ALA A 80 -12.86 -3.98 -0.38
N GLN A 81 -13.77 -4.82 -0.89
CA GLN A 81 -14.82 -4.41 -1.82
C GLN A 81 -16.17 -4.98 -1.40
N ASN A 82 -17.20 -4.12 -1.42
CA ASN A 82 -18.56 -4.47 -1.05
C ASN A 82 -19.38 -4.90 -2.28
N ALA A 83 -19.57 -6.22 -2.42
CA ALA A 83 -20.37 -6.82 -3.49
C ALA A 83 -21.85 -6.35 -3.54
N PHE A 84 -22.39 -5.81 -2.44
CA PHE A 84 -23.76 -5.29 -2.37
C PHE A 84 -23.84 -3.78 -2.68
N SER A 85 -22.71 -3.09 -2.73
CA SER A 85 -22.67 -1.67 -3.04
C SER A 85 -22.88 -1.44 -4.54
N PRO A 86 -23.77 -0.52 -4.97
CA PRO A 86 -23.93 -0.21 -6.38
C PRO A 86 -22.64 0.39 -7.00
N TYR A 87 -21.75 0.96 -6.18
CA TYR A 87 -20.53 1.64 -6.61
C TYR A 87 -19.27 0.78 -6.53
N ASP A 88 -19.31 -0.31 -5.76
CA ASP A 88 -18.14 -1.11 -5.37
C ASP A 88 -18.31 -2.62 -5.65
N LYS A 89 -19.50 -3.04 -6.14
CA LYS A 89 -19.72 -4.39 -6.64
C LYS A 89 -18.85 -4.77 -7.85
N PHE A 90 -18.34 -3.77 -8.56
CA PHE A 90 -17.47 -3.94 -9.73
C PHE A 90 -16.52 -2.74 -9.85
N CYS A 91 -15.23 -3.04 -9.97
CA CYS A 91 -14.19 -2.03 -10.19
C CYS A 91 -13.58 -2.23 -11.59
N PRO A 92 -13.81 -1.30 -12.54
CA PRO A 92 -13.15 -1.34 -13.84
C PRO A 92 -11.63 -1.32 -13.69
N PHE A 93 -10.91 -1.98 -14.61
CA PHE A 93 -9.45 -2.13 -14.50
C PHE A 93 -8.70 -0.80 -14.36
N TYR A 94 -9.05 0.20 -15.18
CA TYR A 94 -8.43 1.54 -15.09
C TYR A 94 -8.59 2.18 -13.71
N LYS A 95 -9.75 1.98 -13.07
CA LYS A 95 -10.05 2.51 -11.74
C LYS A 95 -9.16 1.80 -10.71
N SER A 96 -9.04 0.47 -10.77
CA SER A 96 -8.17 -0.29 -9.86
C SER A 96 -6.70 0.13 -9.99
N VAL A 97 -6.20 0.27 -11.22
CA VAL A 97 -4.82 0.73 -11.47
C VAL A 97 -4.60 2.10 -10.82
N TRP A 98 -5.47 3.07 -11.11
CA TRP A 98 -5.30 4.44 -10.65
C TRP A 98 -5.48 4.60 -9.13
N MET A 99 -6.39 3.83 -8.52
CA MET A 99 -6.52 3.79 -7.06
C MET A 99 -5.22 3.33 -6.40
N MET A 100 -4.62 2.24 -6.90
CA MET A 100 -3.35 1.74 -6.38
C MET A 100 -2.21 2.75 -6.59
N CYS A 101 -2.13 3.37 -7.78
CA CYS A 101 -1.17 4.43 -8.08
C CYS A 101 -1.26 5.57 -7.06
N ASN A 102 -2.47 6.05 -6.74
CA ASN A 102 -2.69 7.12 -5.79
C ASN A 102 -2.24 6.74 -4.36
N ILE A 103 -2.53 5.52 -3.90
CA ILE A 103 -2.14 5.05 -2.56
C ILE A 103 -0.61 4.97 -2.44
N ILE A 104 0.07 4.44 -3.46
CA ILE A 104 1.54 4.34 -3.48
C ILE A 104 2.19 5.72 -3.67
N HIS A 105 1.54 6.61 -4.42
CA HIS A 105 1.98 7.99 -4.55
C HIS A 105 1.91 8.74 -3.22
N PHE A 106 0.84 8.56 -2.44
CA PHE A 106 0.73 9.07 -1.07
C PHE A 106 1.89 8.58 -0.21
N ASN A 107 2.19 7.28 -0.21
CA ASN A 107 3.31 6.72 0.54
C ASN A 107 4.65 7.39 0.16
N THR A 108 4.87 7.59 -1.14
CA THR A 108 6.08 8.23 -1.66
C THR A 108 6.21 9.67 -1.19
N LEU A 109 5.15 10.48 -1.35
CA LEU A 109 5.16 11.88 -0.94
C LEU A 109 5.25 12.06 0.58
N ALA A 110 4.60 11.19 1.35
CA ALA A 110 4.68 11.21 2.82
C ALA A 110 6.12 10.97 3.30
N ASN A 111 6.80 9.95 2.76
CA ASN A 111 8.20 9.67 3.10
C ASN A 111 9.12 10.83 2.70
N GLN A 112 8.96 11.37 1.48
CA GLN A 112 9.74 12.54 1.04
C GLN A 112 9.56 13.76 1.96
N THR A 113 8.35 13.95 2.49
CA THR A 113 8.06 15.07 3.40
C THR A 113 8.74 14.87 4.76
N VAL A 114 8.67 13.65 5.31
CA VAL A 114 9.35 13.30 6.56
C VAL A 114 10.87 13.41 6.43
N GLU A 115 11.45 12.93 5.34
CA GLU A 115 12.88 13.06 5.05
C GLU A 115 13.32 14.52 4.96
N ARG A 116 12.56 15.37 4.26
CA ARG A 116 12.84 16.80 4.17
C ARG A 116 12.74 17.50 5.52
N ALA A 117 11.74 17.17 6.33
CA ALA A 117 11.60 17.72 7.67
C ALA A 117 12.81 17.35 8.54
N ALA A 118 13.22 16.08 8.55
CA ALA A 118 14.40 15.62 9.27
C ALA A 118 15.70 16.32 8.82
N ALA A 119 15.86 16.56 7.51
CA ALA A 119 17.01 17.31 6.99
C ALA A 119 17.01 18.78 7.43
N SER A 120 15.83 19.41 7.51
CA SER A 120 15.69 20.81 7.90
C SER A 120 15.97 21.06 9.40
N ASP A 121 15.67 20.09 10.26
CA ASP A 121 15.97 20.18 11.69
C ASP A 121 17.47 20.01 11.99
N GLY A 122 18.20 19.25 11.16
CA GLY A 122 19.66 19.13 11.24
C GLY A 122 20.42 20.42 10.86
N GLN A 123 19.77 21.37 10.19
CA GLN A 123 20.38 22.60 9.68
C GLN A 123 20.25 23.81 10.63
N LYS A 124 19.48 23.68 11.73
CA LYS A 124 19.29 24.75 12.74
C LYS A 124 20.40 24.85 13.79
N ILE A 125 21.50 24.11 13.64
CA ILE A 125 22.64 24.10 14.57
C ILE A 125 23.90 24.63 13.86
N THR A 126 23.90 25.90 13.46
CA THR A 126 25.09 26.73 13.21
C THR A 126 24.72 28.20 13.28
#